data_AF-A0ABD0NWE9-F1
#
_entry.id   AF-A0ABD0NWE9-F1
#
_cell.length_a   1.000
_cell.length_b   1.000
_cell.length_c   1.000
_cell.angle_alpha   90.00
_cell.angle_beta   90.00
_cell.angle_gamma   90.00
#
_symmetry.space_group_name_H-M   'P 1'
#
loop_
_entity.id
_entity.type
_entity.pdbx_description
1 polymer ?
#
loop_
_entity_poly.entity_id
_entity_poly.type
_entity_poly.pdbx_seq_one_letter_code
_entity_poly.pdbx_strand_id
1 'polypeptide(L)' 'GAADLEKLCSILEAIPLIQYICLDVANGYSEHFVEFVKRVRERFPKHTIM' A
#
# COMPACT_ATOMS: atom_id res chain seq x y z
N GLY A 1 0.61 -7.94 7.39
CA GLY A 1 0.76 -6.51 7.68
C GLY A 1 2.15 -6.02 7.32
N ALA A 2 3.10 -6.07 8.26
CA ALA A 2 4.44 -5.49 8.05
C ALA A 2 5.23 -6.14 6.90
N ALA A 3 5.21 -7.47 6.80
CA ALA A 3 5.88 -8.21 5.72
C ALA A 3 5.28 -7.90 4.33
N ASP A 4 3.99 -7.58 4.24
CA ASP A 4 3.34 -7.21 2.98
C ASP A 4 3.74 -5.81 2.53
N LEU A 5 3.86 -4.87 3.49
CA LEU A 5 4.34 -3.52 3.21
C LEU A 5 5.80 -3.52 2.74
N GLU A 6 6.66 -4.33 3.35
CA GLU A 6 8.06 -4.47 2.92
C GLU A 6 8.16 -4.97 1.48
N LYS A 7 7.42 -6.04 1.14
CA LYS A 7 7.35 -6.56 -0.24
C LYS A 7 6.84 -5.51 -1.22
N LEU A 8 5.77 -4.80 -0.86
CA LEU A 8 5.23 -3.71 -1.68
C LEU A 8 6.30 -2.65 -1.96
N CYS A 9 7.04 -2.22 -0.92
CA CYS A 9 8.09 -1.22 -1.07
C CYS A 9 9.20 -1.72 -2.00
N SER A 10 9.69 -2.94 -1.81
CA SER A 10 10.75 -3.49 -2.65
C SER A 10 10.35 -3.58 -4.13
N ILE A 11 9.09 -3.92 -4.43
CA ILE A 11 8.60 -4.01 -5.81
C ILE A 11 8.49 -2.62 -6.45
N LEU A 12 7.91 -1.64 -5.75
CA LEU A 12 7.72 -0.29 -6.28
C LEU A 12 9.05 0.46 -6.44
N GLU A 13 10.01 0.23 -5.55
CA GLU A 13 11.37 0.77 -5.67
C GLU A 13 12.13 0.14 -6.85
N ALA A 14 11.94 -1.16 -7.11
CA ALA A 14 12.55 -1.85 -8.24
C ALA A 14 11.91 -1.50 -9.60
N ILE A 15 10.62 -1.17 -9.62
CA ILE A 15 9.86 -0.89 -10.86
C ILE A 15 9.10 0.45 -10.73
N PRO A 16 9.79 1.59 -10.91
CA PRO A 16 9.20 2.93 -10.72
C PRO A 16 8.13 3.31 -11.77
N LEU A 17 7.90 2.46 -12.79
CA LEU A 17 6.84 2.61 -13.78
C LEU A 17 5.46 2.22 -13.24
N ILE A 18 5.40 1.44 -12.15
CA ILE A 18 4.14 1.05 -11.51
C ILE A 18 3.60 2.27 -10.78
N GLN A 19 2.40 2.73 -11.15
CA GLN A 19 1.78 3.92 -10.54
C GLN A 19 0.56 3.59 -9.68
N TYR A 20 0.16 2.32 -9.62
CA TYR A 20 -1.06 1.86 -8.97
C TYR A 20 -0.76 0.84 -7.89
N ILE A 21 -1.46 0.94 -6.77
CA ILE A 21 -1.40 0.03 -5.64
C ILE A 21 -2.83 -0.45 -5.37
N CYS A 22 -3.03 -1.76 -5.36
CA CYS A 22 -4.30 -2.37 -4.97
C CYS A 22 -4.17 -2.90 -3.53
N LEU A 23 -5.03 -2.44 -2.62
CA LEU A 23 -5.07 -2.89 -1.24
C LEU A 23 -6.36 -3.68 -1.00
N ASP A 24 -6.28 -4.99 -1.18
CA ASP A 24 -7.43 -5.89 -1.06
C ASP A 24 -7.43 -6.64 0.29
N VAL A 25 -8.57 -6.58 1.00
CA VAL A 25 -8.79 -7.26 2.28
C VAL A 25 -10.23 -7.77 2.38
N ALA A 26 -10.42 -8.87 3.10
CA ALA A 26 -11.76 -9.43 3.33
C ALA A 26 -12.67 -8.51 4.17
N ASN A 27 -12.10 -7.70 5.09
CA ASN A 27 -12.84 -6.75 5.92
C ASN A 27 -12.21 -5.35 5.86
N GLY A 28 -12.71 -4.50 4.97
CA GLY A 28 -12.25 -3.12 4.80
C GLY A 28 -12.73 -2.13 5.87
N TYR A 29 -13.63 -2.51 6.77
CA TYR A 29 -14.17 -1.62 7.80
C TYR A 29 -13.28 -1.51 9.06
N SER A 30 -12.18 -2.27 9.10
CA SER A 30 -11.27 -2.29 10.24
C SER A 30 -10.44 -1.02 10.34
N GLU A 31 -10.31 -0.45 11.54
CA GLU A 31 -9.37 0.66 11.82
C GLU A 31 -7.93 0.30 11.44
N HIS A 32 -7.56 -0.97 11.60
CA HIS A 32 -6.24 -1.46 11.18
C HIS A 32 -6.04 -1.31 9.66
N PHE A 33 -7.09 -1.51 8.85
CA PHE A 33 -7.00 -1.29 7.41
C PHE A 33 -6.87 0.19 7.08
N VAL A 34 -7.64 1.05 7.75
CA VAL A 34 -7.54 2.51 7.58
C VAL A 34 -6.13 3.01 7.92
N GLU A 35 -5.55 2.58 9.03
CA GLU A 35 -4.17 2.92 9.42
C GLU A 35 -3.13 2.38 8.42
N PHE A 36 -3.38 1.20 7.85
CA PHE A 36 -2.52 0.64 6.81
C PHE A 36 -2.56 1.48 5.52
N VAL A 37 -3.75 1.88 5.06
CA VAL A 37 -3.92 2.76 3.88
C VAL A 37 -3.20 4.09 4.09
N LYS A 38 -3.30 4.70 5.28
CA LYS A 38 -2.58 5.94 5.63
C LYS A 38 -1.05 5.77 5.52
N ARG A 39 -0.51 4.70 6.10
CA ARG A 39 0.94 4.40 6.02
C ARG A 39 1.42 4.21 4.58
N VAL A 40 0.64 3.51 3.75
CA VAL A 40 0.96 3.32 2.32
C VAL A 40 0.94 4.67 1.58
N ARG A 41 -0.06 5.53 1.85
CA ARG A 41 -0.17 6.87 1.25
C ARG A 41 0.99 7.79 1.67
N GLU A 42 1.42 7.76 2.92
CA GLU A 42 2.57 8.54 3.40
C GLU A 42 3.87 8.14 2.70
N ARG A 43 4.08 6.83 2.48
CA ARG A 43 5.25 6.30 1.78
C ARG A 43 5.22 6.55 0.27
N PHE A 44 4.04 6.46 -0.34
CA PHE A 44 3.85 6.56 -1.80
C PHE A 44 2.84 7.65 -2.18
N PRO A 45 3.13 8.94 -1.92
CA PRO A 45 2.16 10.02 -2.04
C PRO A 45 1.64 10.23 -3.48
N LYS A 46 2.41 9.83 -4.49
CA LYS A 46 2.07 9.98 -5.92
C LYS A 46 1.37 8.77 -6.54
N HIS A 47 1.33 7.63 -5.87
CA HIS A 47 0.71 6.43 -6.42
C HIS A 47 -0.81 6.47 -6.23
N THR A 48 -1.57 6.00 -7.21
CA THR A 48 -3.02 5.81 -7.05
C THR A 48 -3.25 4.56 -6.19
N ILE A 49 -4.07 4.68 -5.14
CA ILE A 49 -4.42 3.56 -4.26
C ILE A 49 -5.89 3.23 -4.52
N MET A 50 -6.17 1.97 -4.82
CA MET A 50 -7.52 1.41 -5.01
C MET A 50 -7.78 0.29 -4.00
#